data_AF-A0A946S624-F1
#
_entry.id   AF-A0A946S624-F1
#
_cell.length_a   1.000
_cell.length_b   1.000
_cell.length_c   1.000
_cell.angle_alpha   90.00
_cell.angle_beta   90.00
_cell.angle_gamma   90.00
#
_symmetry.space_group_name_H-M   'P 1'
#
loop_
_entity.id
_entity.type
_entity.pdbx_description
1 polymer ?
#
loop_
_entity_poly.entity_id
_entity_poly.type
_entity_poly.pdbx_seq_one_letter_code
_entity_poly.pdbx_strand_id
1 'polypeptide(L)'
;MKNNNQYLLILFAVLLSSFYSFGQEENIIFEDEIFNTTILTPLLHTENNPMSNPIIHLGTEEKLQLSFDDFSEDLQDYYYTIVHCNSDWTLSDLMQSEYIDGFFENRIEDYEFSFNTLQKYTHYNLVFPENYLKPLLSGNYIIKVFV
;
A
#
# COMPACT_ATOMS: atom_id res chain seq x y z
N MET A 1 8.82 58.86 21.02
CA MET A 1 7.64 58.00 21.28
C MET A 1 7.68 56.85 20.28
N LYS A 2 8.15 55.66 20.70
CA LYS A 2 8.22 54.48 19.82
C LYS A 2 6.79 54.04 19.49
N ASN A 3 6.51 53.82 18.21
CA ASN A 3 5.17 53.59 17.68
C ASN A 3 4.70 52.17 18.04
N ASN A 4 3.89 52.04 19.10
CA ASN A 4 3.38 50.75 19.59
C ASN A 4 2.58 49.96 18.53
N ASN A 5 2.04 50.63 17.51
CA ASN A 5 1.32 49.99 16.40
C ASN A 5 2.22 49.10 15.54
N GLN A 6 3.53 49.37 15.49
CA GLN A 6 4.47 48.58 14.69
C GLN A 6 4.71 47.19 15.32
N TYR A 7 4.77 47.12 16.65
CA TYR A 7 4.91 45.85 17.39
C TYR A 7 3.62 45.02 17.31
N LEU A 8 2.45 45.67 17.32
CA LEU A 8 1.15 44.99 17.16
C LEU A 8 1.00 44.36 15.77
N LEU A 9 1.42 45.07 14.72
CA LEU A 9 1.44 44.55 13.34
C LEU A 9 2.38 43.37 13.16
N ILE A 10 3.57 43.42 13.77
CA ILE A 10 4.53 42.31 13.75
C ILE A 10 3.96 41.09 14.49
N LEU A 11 3.33 41.29 15.66
CA LEU A 11 2.71 40.21 16.43
C LEU A 11 1.57 39.53 15.64
N PHE A 12 0.75 40.33 14.95
CA PHE A 12 -0.34 39.85 14.11
C PHE A 12 0.17 39.07 12.88
N ALA A 13 1.24 39.55 12.24
CA ALA A 13 1.87 38.84 11.13
C ALA A 13 2.51 37.51 11.56
N VAL A 14 3.12 37.46 12.75
CA VAL A 14 3.66 36.21 13.33
C VAL A 14 2.53 35.22 13.62
N LEU A 15 1.42 35.68 14.22
CA LEU A 15 0.25 34.84 14.48
C LEU A 15 -0.41 34.32 13.19
N LEU A 16 -0.46 35.12 12.12
CA LEU A 16 -0.94 34.65 10.81
C LEU A 16 -0.01 33.61 10.17
N SER A 17 1.30 33.75 10.33
CA SER A 17 2.28 32.82 9.75
C SER A 17 2.14 31.40 10.30
N SER A 18 1.77 31.26 11.58
CA SER A 18 1.51 29.96 12.22
C SER A 18 0.27 29.22 11.70
N PHE A 19 -0.67 29.90 11.02
CA PHE A 19 -1.81 29.23 10.39
C PHE A 19 -1.47 28.59 9.03
N TYR A 20 -0.47 29.11 8.32
CA TYR A 20 -0.10 28.59 6.99
C TYR A 20 0.63 27.24 7.04
N SER A 21 1.18 26.85 8.19
CA SER A 21 1.96 25.61 8.32
C SER A 21 1.14 24.37 8.67
N PHE A 22 -0.18 24.49 8.95
CA PHE A 22 -0.97 23.39 9.52
C PHE A 22 -1.84 22.61 8.49
N GLY A 23 -1.55 22.69 7.20
CA GLY A 23 -2.44 22.11 6.18
C GLY A 23 -1.79 21.60 4.90
N GLN A 24 -0.48 21.30 4.89
CA GLN A 24 0.08 20.53 3.78
C GLN A 24 -0.23 19.06 4.06
N GLU A 25 -1.13 18.49 3.25
CA GLU A 25 -1.35 17.06 3.18
C GLU A 25 -0.02 16.41 2.80
N GLU A 26 0.41 15.43 3.59
CA GLU A 26 1.67 14.75 3.35
C GLU A 26 1.58 14.07 1.98
N ASN A 27 2.44 14.47 1.05
CA ASN A 27 2.45 13.91 -0.28
C ASN A 27 3.15 12.55 -0.23
N ILE A 28 2.40 11.54 0.21
CA ILE A 28 2.88 10.16 0.35
C ILE A 28 3.03 9.58 -1.05
N ILE A 29 4.27 9.33 -1.46
CA ILE A 29 4.61 8.62 -2.70
C ILE A 29 4.88 7.17 -2.32
N PHE A 30 4.20 6.25 -2.98
CA PHE A 30 4.45 4.83 -2.80
C PHE A 30 5.46 4.32 -3.80
N GLU A 31 6.36 3.46 -3.31
CA GLU A 31 7.30 2.70 -4.12
C GLU A 31 7.25 1.22 -3.68
N ASP A 32 7.77 0.33 -4.51
CA ASP A 32 7.95 -1.07 -4.13
C ASP A 32 9.02 -1.18 -3.05
N GLU A 33 8.61 -1.57 -1.84
CA GLU A 33 9.46 -1.59 -0.66
C GLU A 33 9.12 -2.76 0.27
N ILE A 34 10.16 -3.39 0.82
CA ILE A 34 10.06 -4.43 1.84
C ILE A 34 10.50 -3.84 3.17
N PHE A 35 9.56 -3.69 4.11
CA PHE A 35 9.83 -3.09 5.42
C PHE A 35 10.36 -4.10 6.46
N ASN A 36 10.02 -5.38 6.31
CA ASN A 36 10.43 -6.43 7.23
C ASN A 36 11.56 -7.28 6.64
N THR A 37 12.69 -7.37 7.36
CA THR A 37 13.87 -8.14 6.93
C THR A 37 13.67 -9.64 6.88
N THR A 38 12.62 -10.19 7.49
CA THR A 38 12.29 -11.63 7.39
C THR A 38 11.59 -11.99 6.08
N ILE A 39 11.04 -10.99 5.39
CA ILE A 39 10.36 -11.19 4.10
C ILE A 39 11.38 -11.16 2.98
N LEU A 40 11.40 -12.23 2.18
CA LEU A 40 12.25 -12.35 1.02
C LEU A 40 11.43 -12.80 -0.20
N THR A 41 12.01 -12.59 -1.39
CA THR A 41 11.46 -13.04 -2.67
C THR A 41 10.03 -12.56 -2.98
N PRO A 42 9.64 -11.30 -2.72
CA PRO A 42 8.35 -10.83 -3.21
C PRO A 42 8.35 -10.83 -4.75
N LEU A 43 7.34 -11.45 -5.33
CA LEU A 43 7.12 -11.51 -6.78
C LEU A 43 5.66 -11.18 -7.06
N LEU A 44 5.44 -10.21 -7.96
CA LEU A 44 4.12 -9.83 -8.43
C LEU A 44 4.10 -9.88 -9.96
N HIS A 45 3.23 -10.72 -10.52
CA HIS A 45 3.11 -10.93 -11.95
C HIS A 45 1.68 -11.37 -12.31
N THR A 46 1.33 -11.43 -13.60
CA THR A 46 0.05 -12.02 -14.00
C THR A 46 0.04 -13.52 -13.73
N GLU A 47 -1.11 -14.03 -13.31
CA GLU A 47 -1.31 -15.44 -12.99
C GLU A 47 -0.90 -16.32 -14.19
N ASN A 48 -0.13 -17.38 -13.94
CA ASN A 48 0.45 -18.28 -14.95
C ASN A 48 1.52 -17.67 -15.88
N ASN A 49 1.99 -16.44 -15.64
CA ASN A 49 3.10 -15.86 -16.41
C ASN A 49 4.11 -15.12 -15.50
N PRO A 50 5.07 -15.84 -14.89
CA PRO A 50 6.05 -15.26 -13.96
C PRO A 50 6.99 -14.19 -14.55
N MET A 51 7.05 -14.08 -15.87
CA MET A 51 7.92 -13.12 -16.57
C MET A 51 7.17 -11.85 -17.00
N SER A 52 5.89 -11.73 -16.66
CA SER A 52 5.05 -10.60 -17.03
C SER A 52 5.20 -9.42 -16.07
N ASN A 53 4.85 -8.24 -16.56
CA ASN A 53 4.62 -7.09 -15.69
C ASN A 53 3.28 -7.25 -14.95
N PRO A 54 3.14 -6.71 -13.73
CA PRO A 54 1.94 -6.83 -12.92
C PRO A 54 0.83 -5.88 -13.39
N ILE A 55 0.29 -6.15 -14.57
CA ILE A 55 -0.77 -5.35 -15.20
C ILE A 55 -1.90 -6.29 -15.60
N ILE A 56 -3.13 -5.94 -15.21
CA ILE A 56 -4.36 -6.64 -15.58
C ILE A 56 -5.42 -5.64 -16.04
N HIS A 57 -6.34 -6.09 -16.90
CA HIS A 57 -7.45 -5.27 -17.38
C HIS A 57 -8.64 -5.32 -16.42
N LEU A 58 -9.15 -4.13 -16.04
CA LEU A 58 -10.31 -4.00 -15.17
C LEU A 58 -11.55 -4.68 -15.78
N GLY A 59 -12.28 -5.43 -14.96
CA GLY A 59 -13.50 -6.13 -15.38
C GLY A 59 -13.27 -7.37 -16.24
N THR A 60 -12.03 -7.86 -16.32
CA THR A 60 -11.70 -9.15 -16.97
C THR A 60 -11.43 -10.23 -15.93
N GLU A 61 -11.20 -11.45 -16.40
CA GLU A 61 -10.79 -12.59 -15.57
C GLU A 61 -9.27 -12.65 -15.36
N GLU A 62 -8.52 -11.65 -15.83
CA GLU A 62 -7.07 -11.58 -15.60
C GLU A 62 -6.78 -11.32 -14.12
N LYS A 63 -5.79 -12.04 -13.60
CA LYS A 63 -5.39 -11.97 -12.19
C LYS A 63 -3.90 -11.73 -12.06
N LEU A 64 -3.53 -11.13 -10.95
CA LEU A 64 -2.18 -11.04 -10.45
C LEU A 64 -1.95 -12.13 -9.41
N GLN A 65 -0.74 -12.63 -9.37
CA GLN A 65 -0.25 -13.52 -8.33
C GLN A 65 0.88 -12.80 -7.60
N LEU A 66 0.69 -12.57 -6.31
CA LEU A 66 1.71 -12.11 -5.37
C LEU A 66 2.20 -13.33 -4.59
N SER A 67 3.50 -13.52 -4.50
CA SER A 67 4.09 -14.50 -3.59
C SER A 67 5.30 -13.94 -2.87
N PHE A 68 5.57 -14.43 -1.67
CA PHE A 68 6.73 -14.07 -0.87
C PHE A 68 7.03 -15.15 0.17
N ASP A 69 8.27 -15.15 0.68
CA ASP A 69 8.73 -16.08 1.70
C ASP A 69 8.94 -15.33 3.03
N ASP A 70 8.41 -15.86 4.13
CA ASP A 70 8.67 -15.38 5.48
C ASP A 70 9.59 -16.34 6.25
N PHE A 71 10.73 -15.84 6.69
CA PHE A 71 11.75 -16.58 7.45
C PHE A 71 11.58 -16.45 8.97
N SER A 72 10.45 -15.89 9.44
CA SER A 72 10.10 -15.82 10.87
C SER A 72 10.00 -17.21 11.51
N GLU A 73 10.25 -17.27 12.83
CA GLU A 73 10.16 -18.52 13.59
C GLU A 73 8.72 -19.01 13.73
N ASP A 74 7.80 -18.07 13.96
CA ASP A 74 6.37 -18.32 14.13
C ASP A 74 5.60 -18.01 12.85
N LEU A 75 4.52 -18.78 12.64
CA LEU A 75 3.54 -18.50 11.60
C LEU A 75 2.90 -17.12 11.86
N GLN A 76 2.85 -16.28 10.82
CA GLN A 76 2.27 -14.95 10.87
C GLN A 76 0.91 -14.94 10.16
N ASP A 77 -0.01 -14.12 10.69
CA ASP A 77 -1.28 -13.85 10.04
C ASP A 77 -1.16 -12.59 9.18
N TYR A 78 -0.78 -12.76 7.92
CA TYR A 78 -0.70 -11.62 7.00
C TYR A 78 -2.08 -11.22 6.46
N TYR A 79 -2.32 -9.92 6.46
CA TYR A 79 -3.45 -9.26 5.82
C TYR A 79 -2.96 -8.41 4.65
N TYR A 80 -3.85 -8.14 3.71
CA TYR A 80 -3.57 -7.24 2.61
C TYR A 80 -4.74 -6.30 2.32
N THR A 81 -4.40 -5.12 1.79
CA THR A 81 -5.33 -4.14 1.19
C THR A 81 -4.76 -3.66 -0.14
N ILE A 82 -5.60 -3.01 -0.96
CA ILE A 82 -5.14 -2.20 -2.08
C ILE A 82 -5.23 -0.71 -1.76
N VAL A 83 -4.22 0.06 -2.17
CA VAL A 83 -4.18 1.52 -2.05
C VAL A 83 -4.17 2.10 -3.45
N HIS A 84 -5.17 2.93 -3.78
CA HIS A 84 -5.22 3.61 -5.08
C HIS A 84 -4.26 4.80 -5.08
N CYS A 85 -3.48 4.91 -6.16
CA CYS A 85 -2.50 5.96 -6.35
C CYS A 85 -2.78 6.76 -7.64
N ASN A 86 -2.36 8.02 -7.64
CA ASN A 86 -2.33 8.84 -8.84
C ASN A 86 -1.26 8.34 -9.83
N SER A 87 -1.22 8.95 -11.03
CA SER A 87 -0.29 8.54 -12.09
C SER A 87 1.19 8.67 -11.72
N ASP A 88 1.50 9.54 -10.75
CA ASP A 88 2.83 9.78 -10.19
C ASP A 88 3.09 9.00 -8.89
N TRP A 89 2.25 8.00 -8.60
CA TRP A 89 2.33 7.13 -7.42
C TRP A 89 2.09 7.81 -6.08
N THR A 90 1.62 9.07 -6.08
CA THR A 90 1.13 9.69 -4.84
C THR A 90 -0.16 8.99 -4.39
N LEU A 91 -0.42 8.96 -3.09
CA LEU A 91 -1.73 8.59 -2.56
C LEU A 91 -2.82 9.43 -3.24
N SER A 92 -3.89 8.78 -3.68
CA SER A 92 -5.06 9.50 -4.19
C SER A 92 -6.00 9.92 -3.05
N ASP A 93 -6.74 11.01 -3.23
CA ASP A 93 -7.70 11.52 -2.25
C ASP A 93 -9.01 10.70 -2.18
N LEU A 94 -9.04 9.54 -2.84
CA LEU A 94 -10.21 8.67 -2.87
C LEU A 94 -10.35 7.88 -1.56
N MET A 95 -11.58 7.81 -1.05
CA MET A 95 -11.94 6.90 0.01
C MET A 95 -11.93 5.45 -0.51
N GLN A 96 -11.57 4.48 0.36
CA GLN A 96 -11.52 3.06 -0.02
C GLN A 96 -12.83 2.55 -0.66
N SER A 97 -13.98 3.02 -0.17
CA SER A 97 -15.30 2.67 -0.74
C SER A 97 -15.54 3.17 -2.17
N GLU A 98 -14.74 4.12 -2.66
CA GLU A 98 -14.85 4.64 -4.02
C GLU A 98 -14.11 3.75 -5.03
N TYR A 99 -13.12 2.98 -4.58
CA TYR A 99 -12.26 2.19 -5.47
C TYR A 99 -12.18 0.69 -5.12
N ILE A 100 -12.73 0.24 -4.00
CA ILE A 100 -12.81 -1.18 -3.60
C ILE A 100 -14.28 -1.63 -3.56
N ASP A 101 -14.55 -2.76 -4.21
CA ASP A 101 -15.79 -3.53 -4.05
C ASP A 101 -15.56 -4.69 -3.08
N GLY A 102 -16.35 -4.72 -2.00
CA GLY A 102 -16.28 -5.72 -0.93
C GLY A 102 -15.63 -5.19 0.36
N PHE A 103 -14.78 -6.01 0.98
CA PHE A 103 -14.02 -5.68 2.17
C PHE A 103 -12.76 -4.89 1.81
N PHE A 104 -12.33 -3.99 2.70
CA PHE A 104 -11.14 -3.18 2.48
C PHE A 104 -9.84 -3.92 2.71
N GLU A 105 -9.87 -5.00 3.49
CA GLU A 105 -8.73 -5.86 3.73
C GLU A 105 -9.18 -7.31 3.81
N ASN A 106 -8.27 -8.23 3.51
CA ASN A 106 -8.49 -9.66 3.64
C ASN A 106 -7.23 -10.37 4.15
N ARG A 107 -7.40 -11.54 4.77
CA ARG A 107 -6.28 -12.38 5.25
C ARG A 107 -5.73 -13.22 4.09
N ILE A 108 -4.40 -13.36 4.02
CA ILE A 108 -3.73 -14.27 3.09
C ILE A 108 -3.79 -15.68 3.69
N GLU A 109 -4.73 -16.50 3.21
CA GLU A 109 -4.96 -17.85 3.74
C GLU A 109 -4.13 -18.93 3.03
N ASP A 110 -3.67 -18.66 1.81
CA ASP A 110 -2.88 -19.61 1.02
C ASP A 110 -1.39 -19.48 1.37
N TYR A 111 -0.91 -20.44 2.16
CA TYR A 111 0.48 -20.54 2.55
C TYR A 111 0.91 -22.00 2.76
N GLU A 112 2.21 -22.26 2.60
CA GLU A 112 2.81 -23.57 2.82
C GLU A 112 4.14 -23.48 3.55
N PHE A 113 4.43 -24.46 4.39
CA PHE A 113 5.74 -24.56 5.04
C PHE A 113 6.78 -25.12 4.06
N SER A 114 7.98 -24.54 4.09
CA SER A 114 9.13 -25.08 3.35
C SER A 114 9.36 -26.56 3.67
N PHE A 115 9.66 -27.36 2.64
CA PHE A 115 9.89 -28.80 2.78
C PHE A 115 11.31 -29.20 2.38
N ASN A 116 12.01 -29.95 3.26
CA ASN A 116 13.38 -30.42 3.04
C ASN A 116 14.42 -29.32 2.71
N THR A 117 14.25 -28.12 3.26
CA THR A 117 15.18 -27.00 3.13
C THR A 117 16.12 -26.90 4.34
N LEU A 118 17.33 -26.36 4.15
CA LEU A 118 18.26 -26.10 5.26
C LEU A 118 17.78 -24.95 6.15
N GLN A 119 17.27 -23.89 5.53
CA GLN A 119 16.64 -22.76 6.19
C GLN A 119 15.13 -22.89 6.01
N LYS A 120 14.41 -22.89 7.14
CA LYS A 120 12.94 -22.94 7.13
C LYS A 120 12.37 -21.57 6.78
N TYR A 121 11.26 -21.58 6.05
CA TYR A 121 10.42 -20.43 5.75
C TYR A 121 8.97 -20.88 5.54
N THR A 122 8.04 -19.93 5.56
CA THR A 122 6.66 -20.11 5.12
C THR A 122 6.47 -19.35 3.82
N HIS A 123 6.03 -20.02 2.77
CA HIS A 123 5.69 -19.41 1.49
C HIS A 123 4.24 -18.94 1.53
N TYR A 124 3.99 -17.67 1.22
CA TYR A 124 2.64 -17.11 1.08
C TYR A 124 2.34 -16.86 -0.38
N ASN A 125 1.08 -17.09 -0.75
CA ASN A 125 0.57 -16.86 -2.09
C ASN A 125 -0.76 -16.11 -2.02
N LEU A 126 -0.93 -15.12 -2.89
CA LEU A 126 -2.15 -14.33 -3.01
C LEU A 126 -2.49 -14.20 -4.49
N VAL A 127 -3.73 -14.56 -4.83
CA VAL A 127 -4.28 -14.37 -6.18
C VAL A 127 -5.30 -13.24 -6.12
N PHE A 128 -4.99 -12.12 -6.77
CA PHE A 128 -5.78 -10.88 -6.77
C PHE A 128 -6.28 -10.57 -8.20
N PRO A 129 -7.50 -10.03 -8.42
CA PRO A 129 -8.52 -9.70 -7.43
C PRO A 129 -9.24 -10.92 -6.86
N GLU A 130 -9.70 -10.78 -5.62
CA GLU A 130 -10.52 -11.80 -4.93
C GLU A 130 -12.02 -11.52 -5.08
N ASN A 131 -12.88 -12.45 -4.68
CA ASN A 131 -14.34 -12.26 -4.79
C ASN A 131 -14.86 -11.08 -3.97
N TYR A 132 -14.23 -10.77 -2.85
CA TYR A 132 -14.68 -9.76 -1.89
C TYR A 132 -13.67 -8.63 -1.69
N LEU A 133 -12.68 -8.49 -2.58
CA LEU A 133 -11.77 -7.35 -2.61
C LEU A 133 -11.35 -7.13 -4.07
N LYS A 134 -12.12 -6.29 -4.76
CA LYS A 134 -11.93 -5.99 -6.20
C LYS A 134 -11.76 -4.50 -6.45
N PRO A 135 -10.90 -4.11 -7.40
CA PRO A 135 -10.85 -2.72 -7.83
C PRO A 135 -12.13 -2.35 -8.60
N LEU A 136 -12.70 -1.19 -8.29
CA LEU A 136 -13.83 -0.59 -9.03
C LEU A 136 -13.34 0.35 -10.14
N LEU A 137 -12.14 0.90 -9.99
CA LEU A 137 -11.56 1.90 -10.88
C LEU A 137 -10.28 1.36 -11.52
N SER A 138 -9.95 1.89 -12.69
CA SER A 138 -8.63 1.71 -13.28
C SER A 138 -7.66 2.70 -12.67
N GLY A 139 -6.39 2.34 -12.53
CA GLY A 139 -5.38 3.24 -12.01
C GLY A 139 -4.15 2.50 -11.53
N ASN A 140 -3.27 3.22 -10.85
CA ASN A 140 -2.14 2.62 -10.15
C ASN A 140 -2.62 2.13 -8.79
N TYR A 141 -2.15 0.95 -8.38
CA TYR A 141 -2.48 0.36 -7.09
C TYR A 141 -1.23 -0.20 -6.42
N ILE A 142 -1.16 -0.05 -5.11
CA ILE A 142 -0.22 -0.78 -4.25
C ILE A 142 -0.98 -1.89 -3.55
N ILE A 143 -0.45 -3.11 -3.61
CA ILE A 143 -0.87 -4.21 -2.72
C ILE A 143 -0.06 -4.06 -1.43
N LYS A 144 -0.70 -3.61 -0.36
CA LYS A 144 -0.06 -3.40 0.94
C LYS A 144 -0.31 -4.61 1.82
N VAL A 145 0.75 -5.34 2.16
CA VAL A 145 0.72 -6.49 3.07
C VAL A 145 1.19 -6.07 4.47
N PHE A 146 0.52 -6.53 5.51
CA PHE A 146 0.82 -6.20 6.91
C PHE A 146 0.40 -7.35 7.86
N VAL A 147 0.89 -7.30 9.10
CA VAL A 147 0.51 -8.21 10.20
C VAL A 147 -0.43 -7.46 11.15
#